data_AF-A0A969BEW3-F1
#
_entry.id   AF-A0A969BEW3-F1
#
_cell.length_a   1.000
_cell.length_b   1.000
_cell.length_c   1.000
_cell.angle_alpha   90.00
_cell.angle_beta   90.00
_cell.angle_gamma   90.00
#
_symmetry.space_group_name_H-M   'P 1'
#
loop_
_entity.id
_entity.type
_entity.pdbx_description
1 polymer ?
#
loop_
_entity_poly.entity_id
_entity_poly.type
_entity_poly.pdbx_seq_one_letter_code
_entity_poly.pdbx_strand_id
1 'polypeptide(L)'
;MGKLNPYNLQMQITSMFEQGQSFFATTKVQDWLKERNQNPGDYDILFHKKPAPPGSKQVMVVEIELKRKDGQPVDSWLQEQANLQAG
;
A
#
# COMPACT_ATOMS: atom_id res chain seq x y z
N MET A 1 2.77 23.36 4.01
CA MET A 1 1.40 22.94 4.39
C MET A 1 1.08 21.70 3.56
N GLY A 2 0.67 20.54 4.08
CA GLY A 2 0.33 20.15 5.44
C GLY A 2 1.12 18.92 5.92
N LYS A 3 1.37 18.90 7.23
CA LYS A 3 1.61 17.67 7.99
C LYS A 3 0.33 16.83 7.87
N LEU A 4 0.41 15.50 7.68
CA LEU A 4 -0.55 14.47 8.15
C LEU A 4 -0.41 13.13 7.36
N ASN A 5 0.55 12.28 7.77
CA ASN A 5 0.22 10.95 8.28
C ASN A 5 1.50 10.22 8.75
N PRO A 6 1.67 9.97 10.06
CA PRO A 6 2.69 9.05 10.57
C PRO A 6 2.33 7.58 10.34
N TYR A 7 1.20 7.30 9.67
CA TYR A 7 0.78 5.95 9.31
C TYR A 7 1.27 5.61 7.91
N ASN A 8 2.12 4.60 7.80
CA ASN A 8 2.63 4.13 6.52
C ASN A 8 1.50 3.63 5.62
N LEU A 9 1.72 3.65 4.30
CA LEU A 9 0.71 3.32 3.28
C LEU A 9 -0.03 2.01 3.61
N GLN A 10 0.71 0.96 3.96
CA GLN A 10 0.16 -0.34 4.32
C GLN A 10 -0.87 -0.28 5.45
N MET A 11 -0.64 0.53 6.49
CA MET A 11 -1.58 0.69 7.60
C MET A 11 -2.86 1.40 7.16
N GLN A 12 -2.72 2.42 6.30
CA GLN A 12 -3.88 3.12 5.74
C GLN A 12 -4.73 2.18 4.90
N ILE A 13 -4.10 1.40 4.00
CA ILE A 13 -4.78 0.38 3.20
C ILE A 13 -5.44 -0.66 4.11
N THR A 14 -4.73 -1.19 5.09
CA THR A 14 -5.28 -2.17 6.05
C THR A 14 -6.53 -1.63 6.74
N SER A 15 -6.47 -0.39 7.24
CA SER A 15 -7.61 0.27 7.89
C SER A 15 -8.79 0.47 6.93
N MET A 16 -8.54 0.82 5.67
CA MET A 16 -9.59 0.94 4.66
C MET A 16 -10.27 -0.40 4.40
N PHE A 17 -9.52 -1.51 4.37
CA PHE A 17 -10.09 -2.85 4.23
C PHE A 17 -10.89 -3.26 5.47
N GLU A 18 -10.43 -2.94 6.68
CA GLU A 18 -11.17 -3.20 7.93
C GLU A 18 -12.49 -2.42 8.00
N GLN A 19 -12.50 -1.18 7.49
CA GLN A 19 -13.68 -0.31 7.49
C GLN A 19 -14.63 -0.54 6.30
N GLY A 20 -14.35 -1.52 5.42
CA GLY A 20 -15.15 -1.76 4.21
C GLY A 20 -14.98 -0.69 3.12
N GLN A 21 -13.96 0.16 3.22
CA GLN A 21 -13.62 1.21 2.26
C GLN A 21 -12.55 0.77 1.24
N SER A 22 -12.38 -0.55 1.04
CA SER A 22 -11.37 -1.11 0.14
C SER A 22 -11.51 -0.66 -1.32
N PHE A 23 -12.69 -0.18 -1.73
CA PHE A 23 -12.91 0.40 -3.05
C PHE A 23 -11.97 1.57 -3.36
N PHE A 24 -11.62 2.37 -2.34
CA PHE A 24 -10.72 3.52 -2.48
C PHE A 24 -9.24 3.16 -2.29
N ALA A 25 -8.92 1.91 -1.93
CA ALA A 25 -7.55 1.47 -1.67
C ALA A 25 -6.66 1.63 -2.91
N THR A 26 -7.19 1.29 -4.09
CA THR A 26 -6.45 1.44 -5.36
C THR A 26 -6.08 2.90 -5.61
N THR A 27 -7.06 3.82 -5.52
CA THR A 27 -6.81 5.26 -5.70
C THR A 27 -5.77 5.77 -4.71
N LYS A 28 -5.82 5.28 -3.46
CA LYS A 28 -4.84 5.65 -2.43
C LYS A 28 -3.41 5.25 -2.80
N VAL A 29 -3.21 4.05 -3.33
CA VAL A 29 -1.89 3.60 -3.82
C VAL A 29 -1.47 4.38 -5.06
N GLN A 30 -2.40 4.69 -5.97
CA GLN A 30 -2.10 5.51 -7.14
C GLN A 30 -1.61 6.90 -6.76
N ASP A 31 -2.25 7.55 -5.79
CA ASP A 31 -1.81 8.87 -5.34
C ASP A 31 -0.44 8.81 -4.64
N TRP A 32 -0.20 7.77 -3.84
CA TRP A 32 1.12 7.51 -3.24
C TRP A 32 2.23 7.29 -4.27
N LEU A 33 1.92 6.65 -5.40
CA LEU A 33 2.84 6.50 -6.54
C LEU A 33 3.14 7.86 -7.19
N LYS A 34 2.11 8.69 -7.44
CA LYS A 34 2.29 10.03 -8.01
C LYS A 34 3.17 10.91 -7.12
N GLU A 35 3.00 10.85 -5.80
CA GLU A 35 3.84 11.57 -4.83
C GLU A 35 5.33 11.20 -4.94
N ARG A 36 5.63 10.00 -5.46
CA ARG A 36 6.99 9.48 -5.70
C ARG A 36 7.45 9.61 -7.14
N ASN A 37 6.77 10.46 -7.91
CA ASN A 37 7.06 10.69 -9.33
C ASN A 37 6.96 9.40 -10.18
N GLN A 38 6.13 8.45 -9.75
CA GLN A 38 5.81 7.23 -10.49
C GLN A 38 4.49 7.42 -11.23
N ASN A 39 4.37 6.87 -12.44
CA ASN A 39 3.12 6.85 -13.18
C ASN A 39 2.27 5.65 -12.73
N PRO A 40 1.10 5.85 -12.08
CA PRO A 40 0.28 4.72 -11.64
C PRO A 40 -0.31 3.91 -12.79
N GLY A 41 -0.37 4.48 -14.00
CA GLY A 41 -0.79 3.77 -15.20
C GLY A 41 0.10 2.59 -15.55
N ASP A 42 1.37 2.61 -15.13
CA ASP A 42 2.38 1.60 -15.44
C ASP A 42 2.31 0.38 -14.51
N TYR A 43 1.49 0.44 -13.46
CA TYR A 43 1.42 -0.59 -12.43
C TYR A 43 0.03 -1.21 -12.34
N ASP A 44 0.00 -2.52 -12.14
CA ASP A 44 -1.12 -3.23 -11.55
C ASP A 44 -0.93 -3.26 -10.03
N ILE A 45 -1.99 -2.93 -9.30
CA ILE A 45 -2.00 -2.83 -7.84
C ILE A 45 -2.84 -3.98 -7.30
N LEU A 46 -2.21 -4.87 -6.56
CA LEU A 46 -2.82 -6.05 -5.97
C LEU A 46 -2.79 -5.93 -4.43
N PHE A 47 -3.84 -6.43 -3.78
CA PHE A 47 -3.97 -6.37 -2.33
C PHE A 47 -4.07 -7.79 -1.76
N HIS A 48 -3.12 -8.15 -0.90
CA HIS A 48 -3.06 -9.46 -0.26
C HIS A 48 -3.42 -9.35 1.21
N LYS A 49 -4.57 -9.89 1.59
CA LYS A 49 -4.99 -9.97 2.99
C LYS A 49 -4.24 -11.10 3.67
N LYS A 50 -3.48 -10.78 4.71
CA LYS A 50 -2.79 -11.73 5.57
C LYS A 50 -3.28 -11.59 7.01
N PRO A 51 -3.27 -12.68 7.80
CA PRO A 51 -3.46 -12.55 9.24
C PRO A 51 -2.38 -11.63 9.81
N ALA A 52 -2.76 -10.78 10.75
CA ALA A 52 -1.78 -9.92 11.39
C ALA A 52 -0.77 -10.76 12.19
N PRO A 53 0.51 -10.33 12.28
CA PRO A 53 1.50 -11.05 13.05
C PRO A 53 1.13 -11.08 14.54
N PRO A 54 1.51 -12.13 15.28
CA PRO A 54 1.27 -12.22 16.71
C PRO A 54 1.81 -10.97 17.44
N GLY A 55 0.99 -10.36 18.29
CA GLY A 55 1.33 -9.13 19.02
C GLY A 55 0.90 -7.82 18.34
N SER A 56 0.37 -7.88 17.10
CA SER A 56 -0.29 -6.72 16.49
C SER A 56 -1.68 -6.48 17.08
N LYS A 57 -2.11 -5.22 17.14
CA LYS A 57 -3.48 -4.84 17.52
C LYS A 57 -4.50 -5.05 16.39
N GLN A 58 -4.02 -5.27 15.17
CA GLN A 58 -4.87 -5.48 13.99
C GLN A 58 -5.22 -6.96 13.86
N VAL A 59 -6.37 -7.26 13.26
CA VAL A 59 -6.80 -8.66 13.01
C VAL A 59 -6.22 -9.17 11.68
N MET A 60 -5.99 -8.26 10.74
CA MET A 60 -5.37 -8.54 9.45
C MET A 60 -4.38 -7.44 9.05
N VAL A 61 -3.48 -7.77 8.13
CA VAL A 61 -2.62 -6.83 7.43
C VAL A 61 -2.89 -6.97 5.94
N VAL A 62 -2.98 -5.86 5.22
CA VAL A 62 -3.10 -5.86 3.77
C VAL A 62 -1.78 -5.46 3.16
N GLU A 63 -1.12 -6.43 2.54
CA GLU A 63 0.07 -6.18 1.73
C GLU A 63 -0.31 -5.63 0.36
N ILE A 64 0.52 -4.73 -0.14
CA ILE A 64 0.35 -4.07 -1.42
C ILE A 64 1.39 -4.66 -2.36
N GLU A 65 0.97 -5.34 -3.41
CA GLU A 65 1.87 -5.81 -4.46
C GLU A 65 1.70 -4.90 -5.68
N LEU A 66 2.82 -4.32 -6.12
CA LEU A 66 2.91 -3.60 -7.37
C LEU A 66 3.46 -4.57 -8.43
N LYS A 67 2.87 -4.58 -9.62
CA LYS A 67 3.42 -5.27 -10.80
C LYS A 67 3.52 -4.29 -11.95
N ARG A 68 4.64 -4.23 -12.65
CA ARG A 68 4.71 -3.38 -13.85
C ARG A 68 3.96 -4.06 -14.99
N LYS A 69 3.14 -3.29 -15.70
CA LYS A 69 2.36 -3.77 -16.85
C LYS A 69 3.23 -4.08 -18.06
N ASP A 70 4.42 -3.49 -18.13
CA ASP A 70 5.40 -3.77 -19.17
C ASP A 70 6.15 -5.10 -18.97
N GLY A 71 5.82 -5.85 -17.91
CA GLY A 71 6.44 -7.13 -17.58
C GLY A 71 7.81 -7.01 -16.91
N GLN A 72 8.30 -5.80 -16.68
CA GLN A 72 9.54 -5.59 -15.92
C GLN A 72 9.31 -5.81 -14.42
N PRO A 73 10.34 -6.21 -13.66
CA PRO A 73 10.24 -6.25 -12.22
C PRO A 73 9.99 -4.83 -11.67
N VAL A 74 9.16 -4.73 -10.64
CA VAL A 74 9.06 -3.51 -9.84
C VAL A 74 10.35 -3.33 -9.05
N ASP A 75 10.77 -2.07 -8.88
CA ASP A 75 11.89 -1.75 -8.00
C ASP A 75 11.62 -2.24 -6.58
N SER A 76 12.51 -3.07 -6.04
CA SER A 76 12.40 -3.63 -4.69
C SER A 76 12.22 -2.55 -3.63
N TRP A 77 12.91 -1.40 -3.77
CA TRP A 77 12.76 -0.29 -2.83
C TRP A 77 11.34 0.29 -2.87
N LEU A 78 10.75 0.44 -4.06
CA LEU A 78 9.38 0.95 -4.20
C LEU A 78 8.37 -0.02 -3.57
N GLN A 79 8.55 -1.32 -3.83
CA GLN A 79 7.71 -2.39 -3.28
C GLN A 79 7.80 -2.47 -1.74
N GLU A 80 9.00 -2.33 -1.18
CA GLU A 80 9.24 -2.27 0.26
C GLU A 80 8.64 -1.01 0.88
N GLN A 81 8.81 0.15 0.25
CA GLN A 81 8.24 1.41 0.73
C GLN A 81 6.71 1.39 0.79
N ALA A 82 6.05 0.71 -0.15
CA ALA A 82 4.60 0.53 -0.10
C ALA A 82 4.15 -0.27 1.13
N ASN A 83 5.00 -1.20 1.59
CA ASN A 83 4.74 -2.12 2.71
C ASN A 83 5.51 -1.80 3.98
N LEU A 84 6.18 -0.63 4.05
CA LEU A 84 6.98 -0.27 5.21
C LEU A 84 6.07 -0.22 6.43
N GLN A 85 6.36 -1.00 7.46
CA GLN A 85 5.66 -0.89 8.75
C GLN A 85 6.39 0.14 9.62
N ALA A 86 5.64 0.97 10.34
CA ALA A 86 6.26 1.87 11.31
C ALA A 86 6.75 0.98 12.45
N GLY A 87 8.07 0.79 12.53
CA GLY A 87 8.72 0.02 13.58
C GLY A 87 8.53 0.63 14.96
#